data_AF-A0A421K2Q2-F1
#
_entry.id   AF-A0A421K2Q2-F1
#
_cell.length_a   1.000
_cell.length_b   1.000
_cell.length_c   1.000
_cell.angle_alpha   90.00
_cell.angle_beta   90.00
_cell.angle_gamma   90.00
#
_symmetry.space_group_name_H-M   'P 1'
#
loop_
_entity.id
_entity.type
_entity.pdbx_description
1 polymer ?
#
loop_
_entity_poly.entity_id
_entity_poly.type
_entity_poly.pdbx_seq_one_letter_code
_entity_poly.pdbx_strand_id
1 'polypeptide(L)' 'MAREKRTGIPPVPENFAELLNQWQQNTLQRIENFGWRVKFIRRPLFQDVTIVVTNPTGDQIGTLELDGEVSVHPVSDFRR' A
#
# COMPACT_ATOMS: atom_id res chain seq x y z
N MET A 1 -17.67 -19.25 -16.71
CA MET A 1 -16.25 -19.19 -16.32
C MET A 1 -15.87 -17.72 -16.18
N ALA A 2 -15.73 -17.23 -14.94
CA ALA A 2 -15.50 -15.81 -14.68
C ALA A 2 -14.07 -15.45 -15.13
N ARG A 3 -13.98 -14.60 -16.16
CA ARG A 3 -12.74 -14.15 -16.78
C ARG A 3 -11.96 -13.31 -15.76
N GLU A 4 -10.96 -13.91 -15.10
CA GLU A 4 -10.02 -13.20 -14.23
C GLU A 4 -9.31 -12.11 -15.05
N LYS A 5 -9.76 -10.87 -14.90
CA LYS A 5 -9.17 -9.66 -15.50
C LYS A 5 -7.97 -9.15 -14.67
N ARG A 6 -7.12 -10.04 -14.16
CA ARG A 6 -5.90 -9.68 -13.44
C ARG A 6 -4.70 -10.15 -14.23
N THR A 7 -4.53 -9.52 -15.39
CA THR A 7 -3.40 -9.72 -16.29
C THR A 7 -2.11 -9.26 -15.59
N GLY A 8 -1.31 -10.21 -15.09
CA GLY A 8 0.16 -10.17 -15.05
C GLY A 8 0.90 -9.09 -14.26
N ILE A 9 0.25 -8.08 -13.69
CA ILE A 9 0.95 -7.03 -12.92
C ILE A 9 1.06 -7.50 -11.47
N PRO A 10 2.29 -7.68 -10.93
CA PRO A 10 2.46 -8.04 -9.54
C PRO A 10 1.81 -6.98 -8.64
N PRO A 11 1.22 -7.38 -7.49
CA PRO A 11 0.54 -6.47 -6.56
C PRO A 11 1.43 -5.31 -6.09
N VAL A 12 2.74 -5.50 -6.16
CA VAL A 12 3.79 -4.50 -6.00
C VAL A 12 4.71 -4.60 -7.23
N PRO A 13 4.75 -3.59 -8.13
CA PRO A 13 5.76 -3.50 -9.18
C PRO A 13 7.14 -3.42 -8.58
N GLU A 14 8.16 -3.92 -9.26
CA GLU A 14 9.56 -3.79 -8.80
C GLU A 14 9.97 -2.31 -8.62
N ASN A 15 9.50 -1.41 -9.49
CA ASN A 15 9.81 0.02 -9.45
C ASN A 15 8.67 0.88 -8.88
N PHE A 16 7.88 0.35 -7.96
CA PHE A 16 6.75 1.13 -7.42
C PHE A 16 7.18 2.41 -6.70
N ALA A 17 8.40 2.44 -6.16
CA ALA A 17 8.97 3.62 -5.52
C ALA A 17 9.02 4.83 -6.47
N GLU A 18 9.21 4.62 -7.77
CA GLU A 18 9.21 5.70 -8.78
C GLU A 18 7.82 6.32 -9.00
N LEU A 19 6.75 5.60 -8.62
CA LEU A 19 5.38 6.09 -8.69
C LEU A 19 4.97 6.88 -7.45
N LEU A 20 5.83 6.90 -6.42
CA LEU A 20 5.59 7.56 -5.16
C LEU A 20 6.22 8.95 -5.16
N ASN A 21 5.57 9.89 -4.51
CA ASN A 21 6.18 11.18 -4.23
C ASN A 21 7.21 11.07 -3.09
N GLN A 22 7.98 12.14 -2.87
CA GLN A 22 9.02 12.15 -1.82
C GLN A 22 8.46 11.92 -0.41
N TRP A 23 7.27 12.42 -0.09
CA TRP A 23 6.66 12.23 1.23
C TRP A 23 6.34 10.75 1.47
N GLN A 24 5.72 10.11 0.49
CA GLN A 24 5.42 8.69 0.51
C GLN A 24 6.69 7.83 0.58
N GLN A 25 7.72 8.14 -0.20
CA GLN A 25 8.99 7.41 -0.14
C GLN A 25 9.64 7.50 1.26
N ASN A 26 9.66 8.70 1.85
CA ASN A 26 10.21 8.91 3.20
C ASN A 26 9.41 8.17 4.27
N THR A 27 8.08 8.27 4.24
CA THR A 27 7.22 7.57 5.20
C THR A 27 7.34 6.05 5.03
N LEU A 28 7.39 5.56 3.78
CA LEU A 28 7.55 4.14 3.48
C LEU A 28 8.87 3.59 4.04
N GLN A 29 10.01 4.26 3.78
CA GLN A 29 11.28 3.83 4.36
C GLN A 29 11.25 3.80 5.89
N ARG A 30 10.59 4.78 6.52
CA ARG A 30 10.46 4.82 7.98
C ARG A 30 9.68 3.61 8.50
N ILE A 31 8.50 3.31 7.95
CA ILE A 31 7.67 2.20 8.41
C ILE A 31 8.26 0.83 8.05
N GLU A 32 9.00 0.72 6.94
CA GLU A 32 9.77 -0.49 6.61
C GLU A 32 10.85 -0.78 7.66
N ASN A 33 11.51 0.24 8.21
CA ASN A 33 12.45 0.07 9.33
C ASN A 33 11.78 -0.47 10.61
N PHE A 34 10.48 -0.22 10.81
CA PHE A 34 9.69 -0.81 11.89
C PHE A 34 9.18 -2.23 11.58
N GLY A 35 9.57 -2.80 10.43
CA GLY A 35 9.17 -4.14 10.00
C GLY A 35 7.83 -4.21 9.28
N TRP A 36 7.22 -3.07 8.96
CA TRP A 36 6.03 -3.03 8.13
C TRP A 36 6.38 -3.35 6.69
N ARG A 37 5.44 -3.92 5.95
CA ARG A 37 5.66 -4.34 4.56
C ARG A 37 4.54 -3.85 3.67
N VAL A 38 4.88 -3.50 2.43
CA VAL A 38 3.89 -3.19 1.40
C VAL A 38 3.08 -4.43 1.07
N LYS A 39 1.76 -4.33 1.22
CA LYS A 39 0.83 -5.42 0.91
C LYS A 39 0.37 -5.35 -0.54
N PHE A 40 -0.05 -4.17 -0.99
CA PHE A 40 -0.39 -3.87 -2.39
C PHE A 40 -0.53 -2.36 -2.58
N ILE A 41 -0.50 -1.92 -3.83
CA ILE A 41 -0.60 -0.50 -4.19
C ILE A 41 -1.85 -0.28 -5.02
N ARG A 42 -2.69 0.66 -4.60
CA ARG A 42 -3.88 1.06 -5.34
C ARG A 42 -3.51 2.16 -6.32
N ARG A 43 -3.81 1.91 -7.60
CA ARG A 43 -3.56 2.83 -8.72
C ARG A 43 -4.82 3.03 -9.54
N PRO A 44 -5.82 3.74 -8.99
CA PRO A 44 -6.98 4.18 -9.77
C PRO A 44 -6.54 5.12 -10.91
N LEU A 45 -7.17 5.00 -12.08
CA LEU A 45 -6.78 5.74 -13.30
C LEU A 45 -6.91 7.28 -13.18
N PHE A 46 -7.65 7.78 -12.19
CA PHE A 46 -7.98 9.19 -12.00
C PHE A 46 -7.93 9.62 -10.53
N GLN A 47 -7.38 8.80 -9.63
CA GLN A 47 -7.20 9.19 -8.24
C GLN A 47 -5.75 8.93 -7.83
N ASP A 48 -5.43 9.42 -6.66
CA ASP A 48 -4.10 9.38 -6.12
C ASP A 48 -3.63 7.96 -5.80
N VAL A 49 -2.30 7.76 -5.88
CA VAL A 49 -1.69 6.47 -5.59
C VAL A 49 -1.66 6.27 -4.08
N THR A 50 -2.40 5.27 -3.62
CA THR A 50 -2.44 4.90 -2.21
C THR A 50 -1.69 3.59 -1.97
N ILE A 51 -0.73 3.61 -1.04
CA ILE A 51 0.03 2.41 -0.67
C ILE A 51 -0.62 1.77 0.54
N VAL A 52 -0.93 0.48 0.44
CA VAL A 52 -1.41 -0.27 1.58
C VAL A 52 -0.26 -1.10 2.14
N VAL A 53 0.07 -0.85 3.40
CA VAL A 53 1.08 -1.55 4.18
C VAL A 53 0.42 -2.39 5.28
N THR A 54 1.14 -3.36 5.80
CA THR A 54 0.70 -4.18 6.92
C THR A 54 1.83 -4.32 7.94
N ASN A 55 1.45 -4.37 9.21
CA ASN A 55 2.40 -4.59 10.29
C ASN A 55 2.97 -6.03 10.24
N PRO A 56 4.11 -6.31 10.88
CA PRO A 56 4.71 -7.65 10.87
C PRO A 56 3.82 -8.74 11.48
N THR A 57 2.90 -8.37 12.39
CA THR A 57 1.96 -9.30 13.03
C THR A 57 0.74 -9.61 12.14
N GLY A 58 0.42 -8.75 11.17
CA GLY A 58 -0.73 -8.89 10.26
C GLY A 58 -2.08 -8.39 10.79
N ASP A 59 -2.13 -7.88 12.02
CA ASP A 59 -3.36 -7.37 12.66
C ASP A 59 -3.71 -5.93 12.28
N GLN A 60 -2.75 -5.18 11.76
CA GLN A 60 -2.91 -3.77 11.40
C GLN A 60 -2.58 -3.54 9.93
N ILE A 61 -3.34 -2.63 9.34
CA ILE A 61 -3.19 -2.18 7.96
C ILE A 61 -2.98 -0.66 8.01
N GLY A 62 -1.91 -0.21 7.37
CA GLY A 62 -1.64 1.21 7.18
C GLY A 62 -1.94 1.59 5.75
N THR A 63 -2.52 2.76 5.57
CA THR A 63 -2.81 3.35 4.27
C THR A 63 -1.99 4.62 4.17
N LEU A 64 -1.01 4.65 3.27
CA LEU A 64 -0.12 5.77 3.06
C LEU A 64 -0.63 6.59 1.86
N GLU A 65 -1.05 7.81 2.16
CA GLU A 65 -1.59 8.78 1.21
C GLU A 65 -0.50 9.71 0.66
N LEU A 66 -0.83 10.60 -0.28
CA LEU A 66 0.15 11.44 -0.97
C LEU A 66 0.82 12.50 -0.10
N ASP A 67 0.16 12.97 0.94
CA ASP A 67 0.73 13.91 1.90
C ASP A 67 1.77 13.26 2.82
N GLY A 68 1.94 11.94 2.73
CA GLY A 68 2.83 11.17 3.60
C GLY A 68 2.19 10.79 4.93
N GLU A 69 0.90 11.11 5.15
CA GLU A 69 0.15 10.59 6.29
C GLU A 69 -0.08 9.09 6.15
N VAL A 70 0.06 8.38 7.27
CA VAL A 70 -0.25 6.97 7.37
C VAL A 70 -1.48 6.77 8.25
N SER A 71 -2.59 6.41 7.61
CA SER A 71 -3.83 6.06 8.31
C SER A 71 -3.77 4.59 8.71
N VAL A 72 -3.61 4.31 10.00
CA VAL A 72 -3.54 2.95 10.54
C VAL A 72 -4.90 2.49 11.02
N HIS A 73 -5.35 1.36 10.52
CA HIS A 73 -6.62 0.75 10.85
C HIS A 73 -6.42 -0.72 11.25
N PRO A 74 -7.19 -1.23 12.23
CA PRO A 74 -7.19 -2.65 12.55
C PRO A 74 -7.75 -3.45 11.37
N VAL A 75 -7.17 -4.63 11.10
CA VAL A 75 -7.62 -5.52 10.01
C VAL A 75 -9.10 -5.90 10.13
N SER A 76 -9.64 -5.90 11.35
CA SER A 76 -11.05 -6.17 11.64
C SER A 76 -12.01 -5.19 10.97
N ASP A 77 -11.58 -3.95 10.72
CA ASP A 77 -12.42 -2.92 10.07
C ASP A 77 -12.68 -3.23 8.59
N PHE A 78 -11.74 -3.92 7.94
CA PHE A 78 -11.83 -4.28 6.52
C PHE A 78 -12.59 -5.59 6.25
N ARG A 79 -13.07 -6.30 7.28
CA ARG A 79 -13.78 -7.59 7.16
C ARG A 79 -15.31 -7.48 7.17
N ARG A 80 -15.88 -6.29 7.00
CA ARG A 80 -17.32 -6.06 7.13
C ARG A 80 -18.07 -6.03 5.80
#